data_AF-A0A950E884-F1
#
_entry.id   AF-A0A950E884-F1
#
_cell.length_a   1.000
_cell.length_b   1.000
_cell.length_c   1.000
_cell.angle_alpha   90.00
_cell.angle_beta   90.00
_cell.angle_gamma   90.00
#
_symmetry.space_group_name_H-M   'P 1'
#
loop_
_entity.id
_entity.type
_entity.pdbx_description
1 polymer ?
#
loop_
_entity_poly.entity_id
_entity_poly.type
_entity_poly.pdbx_seq_one_letter_code
_entity_poly.pdbx_strand_id
1 'polypeptide(L)'
;MATSRATIVEVGDPLGSPEGAAAWLSGAGEPELAAGVAVLNRALHAYRLAAADPHVHGIGRRDALVARLGYGAGEEVADGLWTDARELIDAGSGRRRSRRMPAAQARLAALLTGRHTPLASEELALRARLDLDEGRAREAALQVLVALDAALAELADDPAAPALADRLDELRALRPGVAASADAALGGGGGSTATSDREATAFALGRIEAALRARAAALPG
;
A
#
# COMPACT_ATOMS: atom_id res chain seq x y z
N MET A 1 -7.48 -2.50 24.53
CA MET A 1 -6.99 -2.09 23.21
C MET A 1 -6.05 -0.92 23.44
N ALA A 2 -4.74 -1.09 23.19
CA ALA A 2 -3.78 -0.02 23.41
C ALA A 2 -3.85 0.95 22.23
N THR A 3 -4.19 2.21 22.48
CA THR A 3 -4.10 3.29 21.51
C THR A 3 -2.70 3.88 21.55
N SER A 4 -2.04 3.91 20.40
CA SER A 4 -0.72 4.53 20.24
C SER A 4 -0.85 5.91 19.61
N ARG A 5 0.07 6.81 19.95
CA ARG A 5 0.20 8.15 19.33
C ARG A 5 1.59 8.26 18.71
N ALA A 6 1.65 8.76 17.48
CA ALA A 6 2.89 9.11 16.79
C ALA A 6 2.78 10.55 16.28
N THR A 7 3.85 11.32 16.46
CA THR A 7 4.01 12.67 15.91
C THR A 7 5.17 12.64 14.95
N ILE A 8 4.94 13.12 13.72
CA ILE A 8 5.99 13.28 12.71
C ILE A 8 6.23 14.77 12.57
N VAL A 9 7.49 15.18 12.76
CA VAL A 9 7.92 16.58 12.70
C VAL A 9 8.82 16.74 11.48
N GLU A 10 8.48 17.69 10.60
CA GLU A 10 9.38 18.11 9.52
C GLU A 10 10.43 19.07 10.09
N VAL A 11 11.69 18.76 9.86
CA VAL A 11 12.84 19.50 10.42
C VAL A 11 13.75 20.09 9.35
N GLY A 12 13.61 19.66 8.09
CA GLY A 12 14.46 20.09 6.97
C GLY A 12 14.02 21.40 6.33
N ASP A 13 12.74 21.76 6.45
CA ASP A 13 12.16 22.97 5.87
C ASP A 13 11.27 23.70 6.89
N PRO A 14 11.87 24.42 7.86
CA PRO A 14 11.12 25.08 8.92
C PRO A 14 10.28 26.25 8.37
N LEU A 15 9.09 26.42 8.92
CA LEU A 15 8.20 27.54 8.59
C LEU A 15 8.83 28.86 9.06
N GLY A 16 8.94 29.82 8.14
CA GLY A 16 9.72 31.05 8.36
C GLY A 16 9.09 32.08 9.29
N SER A 17 7.77 32.05 9.52
CA SER A 17 7.09 32.93 10.49
C SER A 17 5.78 32.32 10.99
N PRO A 18 5.24 32.79 12.15
CA PRO A 18 3.94 32.37 12.64
C PRO A 18 2.78 32.62 11.66
N GLU A 19 2.78 33.75 10.95
CA GLU A 19 1.76 34.07 9.94
C GLU A 19 1.87 33.13 8.73
N GLY A 20 3.09 32.81 8.30
CA GLY A 20 3.35 31.83 7.26
C GLY A 20 2.90 30.42 7.69
N ALA A 21 3.09 30.07 8.96
CA ALA A 21 2.66 28.80 9.51
C ALA A 21 1.14 28.67 9.57
N ALA A 22 0.43 29.72 9.99
CA ALA A 22 -1.03 29.77 9.94
C ALA A 22 -1.56 29.67 8.50
N ALA A 23 -0.92 30.37 7.56
CA ALA A 23 -1.25 30.28 6.14
C ALA A 23 -1.05 28.85 5.60
N TRP A 24 0.07 28.20 5.92
CA TRP A 24 0.33 26.80 5.58
C TRP A 24 -0.76 25.87 6.16
N LEU A 25 -1.08 26.00 7.45
CA LEU A 25 -2.06 25.14 8.12
C LEU A 25 -3.45 25.26 7.48
N SER A 26 -3.81 26.42 6.96
CA SER A 26 -5.08 26.64 6.26
C SER A 26 -5.19 25.87 4.93
N GLY A 27 -4.06 25.70 4.24
CA GLY A 27 -3.97 25.01 2.95
C GLY A 27 -3.67 23.51 3.04
N ALA A 28 -3.06 23.06 4.14
CA ALA A 28 -2.64 21.68 4.33
C ALA A 28 -3.84 20.69 4.38
N GLY A 29 -3.60 19.40 4.16
CA GLY A 29 -4.67 18.40 4.15
C GLY A 29 -4.18 16.96 4.02
N GLU A 30 -4.96 16.14 3.32
CA GLU A 30 -4.64 14.72 3.11
C GLU A 30 -3.28 14.47 2.44
N PRO A 31 -2.74 15.32 1.52
CA PRO A 31 -1.39 15.14 0.98
C PRO A 31 -0.29 15.20 2.04
N GLU A 32 -0.32 16.19 2.93
CA GLU A 32 0.65 16.35 4.02
C GLU A 32 0.52 15.21 5.03
N LEU A 33 -0.70 14.80 5.34
CA LEU A 33 -0.94 13.63 6.18
C LEU A 33 -0.36 12.35 5.54
N ALA A 34 -0.58 12.14 4.25
CA ALA A 34 -0.05 10.99 3.52
C ALA A 34 1.48 10.98 3.52
N ALA A 35 2.12 12.15 3.38
CA ALA A 35 3.58 12.28 3.48
C ALA A 35 4.07 11.90 4.89
N GLY A 36 3.40 12.37 5.95
CA GLY A 36 3.72 12.00 7.33
C GLY A 36 3.54 10.49 7.61
N VAL A 37 2.44 9.89 7.12
CA VAL A 37 2.22 8.44 7.22
C VAL A 37 3.31 7.66 6.49
N ALA A 38 3.77 8.13 5.32
CA ALA A 38 4.87 7.49 4.61
C ALA A 38 6.19 7.52 5.41
N VAL A 39 6.48 8.60 6.15
CA VAL A 39 7.62 8.67 7.06
C VAL A 39 7.49 7.63 8.18
N LEU A 40 6.31 7.57 8.81
CA LEU A 40 6.04 6.61 9.89
C LEU A 40 6.17 5.16 9.40
N ASN A 41 5.64 4.83 8.23
CA ASN A 41 5.75 3.48 7.69
C ASN A 41 7.19 3.10 7.34
N ARG A 42 8.02 4.05 6.89
CA ARG A 42 9.47 3.80 6.73
C ARG A 42 10.12 3.49 8.08
N ALA A 43 9.78 4.22 9.14
CA ALA A 43 10.30 3.96 10.48
C ALA A 43 9.84 2.59 11.02
N LEU A 44 8.55 2.23 10.85
CA LEU A 44 8.01 0.92 11.24
C LEU A 44 8.67 -0.21 10.45
N HIS A 45 8.94 -0.01 9.15
CA HIS A 45 9.65 -0.98 8.33
C HIS A 45 11.10 -1.18 8.81
N ALA A 46 11.83 -0.10 9.09
CA ALA A 46 13.18 -0.18 9.63
C ALA A 46 13.20 -0.87 11.00
N TYR A 47 12.25 -0.53 11.88
CA TYR A 47 12.10 -1.17 13.17
C TYR A 47 11.81 -2.67 13.04
N ARG A 48 10.91 -3.06 12.13
CA ARG A 48 10.63 -4.47 11.81
C ARG A 48 11.89 -5.25 11.45
N LEU A 49 12.74 -4.68 10.59
CA LEU A 49 14.00 -5.31 10.19
C LEU A 49 14.98 -5.39 11.35
N ALA A 50 15.13 -4.31 12.11
CA ALA A 50 16.04 -4.25 13.25
C ALA A 50 15.66 -5.20 14.40
N ALA A 51 14.35 -5.33 14.66
CA ALA A 51 13.80 -6.21 15.69
C ALA A 51 13.60 -7.65 15.21
N ALA A 52 13.73 -7.91 13.89
CA ALA A 52 13.35 -9.16 13.24
C ALA A 52 11.91 -9.61 13.59
N ASP A 53 10.99 -8.64 13.80
CA ASP A 53 9.62 -8.90 14.25
C ASP A 53 8.62 -8.81 13.09
N PRO A 54 8.14 -9.95 12.54
CA PRO A 54 7.22 -9.94 11.41
C PRO A 54 5.83 -9.38 11.73
N HIS A 55 5.50 -9.14 13.01
CA HIS A 55 4.18 -8.66 13.43
C HIS A 55 4.04 -7.13 13.36
N VAL A 56 5.15 -6.40 13.20
CA VAL A 56 5.13 -4.96 12.94
C VAL A 56 4.67 -4.72 11.50
N HIS A 57 3.59 -3.97 11.33
CA HIS A 57 3.00 -3.65 10.04
C HIS A 57 2.85 -2.14 9.86
N GLY A 58 2.89 -1.68 8.61
CA GLY A 58 2.59 -0.29 8.28
C GLY A 58 1.14 0.06 8.57
N ILE A 59 0.86 1.34 8.73
CA ILE A 59 -0.47 1.88 8.96
C ILE A 59 -0.94 2.69 7.76
N GLY A 60 -2.25 2.74 7.55
CA GLY A 60 -2.90 3.61 6.59
C GLY A 60 -3.78 4.66 7.25
N ARG A 61 -4.27 5.62 6.45
CA ARG A 61 -5.20 6.66 6.89
C ARG A 61 -6.41 6.12 7.67
N ARG A 62 -6.90 4.94 7.30
CA ARG A 62 -8.08 4.27 7.89
C ARG A 62 -7.84 3.71 9.28
N ASP A 63 -6.58 3.50 9.67
CA ASP A 63 -6.19 2.94 10.97
C ASP A 63 -6.06 4.06 12.01
N ALA A 64 -5.94 5.32 11.57
CA ALA A 64 -5.90 6.48 12.43
C ALA A 64 -7.30 6.85 12.96
N LEU A 65 -7.47 6.78 14.29
CA LEU A 65 -8.67 7.29 14.97
C LEU A 65 -8.81 8.80 14.82
N VAL A 66 -7.67 9.49 14.84
CA VAL A 66 -7.56 10.94 14.74
C VAL A 66 -6.32 11.27 13.92
N ALA A 67 -6.44 12.23 13.00
CA ALA A 67 -5.30 12.78 12.27
C ALA A 67 -5.30 14.30 12.43
N ARG A 68 -4.17 14.87 12.83
CA ARG A 68 -4.01 16.32 13.02
C ARG A 68 -2.79 16.79 12.24
N LEU A 69 -2.91 17.96 11.66
CA LEU A 69 -1.81 18.73 11.12
C LEU A 69 -1.70 19.99 11.96
N GLY A 70 -0.48 20.45 12.23
CA GLY A 70 -0.27 21.63 13.04
C GLY A 70 1.15 22.14 12.93
N TYR A 71 1.42 23.23 13.61
CA TYR A 71 2.76 23.79 13.76
C TYR A 71 2.98 24.19 15.22
N GLY A 72 4.25 24.33 15.59
CA GLY A 72 4.67 24.82 16.89
C GLY A 72 6.16 25.09 16.91
N ALA A 73 6.64 25.67 18.01
CA ALA A 73 8.07 25.77 18.25
C ALA A 73 8.71 24.37 18.33
N GLY A 74 10.01 24.28 18.07
CA GLY A 74 10.74 23.01 18.03
C GLY A 74 10.57 22.19 19.31
N GLU A 75 10.63 22.82 20.49
CA GLU A 75 10.40 22.12 21.76
C GLU A 75 8.95 21.63 21.89
N GLU A 76 7.97 22.42 21.48
CA GLU A 76 6.56 22.04 21.56
C GLU A 76 6.27 20.79 20.73
N VAL A 77 6.68 20.80 19.46
CA VAL A 77 6.38 19.69 18.54
C VAL A 77 7.14 18.42 18.90
N ALA A 78 8.33 18.54 19.51
CA ALA A 78 9.09 17.41 20.03
C ALA A 78 8.32 16.68 21.15
N ASP A 79 7.60 17.42 22.00
CA ASP A 79 6.74 16.87 23.04
C ASP A 79 5.32 16.50 22.55
N GLY A 80 5.06 16.68 21.25
CA GLY A 80 3.76 16.43 20.62
C GLY A 80 2.70 17.50 20.95
N LEU A 81 3.15 18.68 21.37
CA LEU A 81 2.35 19.89 21.54
C LEU A 81 2.34 20.72 20.24
N TRP A 82 1.41 21.65 20.14
CA TRP A 82 1.19 22.46 18.95
C TRP A 82 0.83 23.88 19.38
N THR A 83 1.37 24.88 18.69
CA THR A 83 0.86 26.26 18.78
C THR A 83 -0.55 26.33 18.21
N ASP A 84 -0.75 25.71 17.04
CA ASP A 84 -2.09 25.51 16.45
C ASP A 84 -2.12 24.19 15.66
N ALA A 85 -3.28 23.54 15.64
CA ALA A 85 -3.50 22.30 14.93
C ALA A 85 -4.94 22.14 14.45
N ARG A 86 -5.08 21.60 13.24
CA ARG A 86 -6.35 21.25 12.63
C ARG A 86 -6.51 19.73 12.55
N GLU A 87 -7.63 19.26 13.07
CA GLU A 87 -8.05 17.88 12.88
C GLU A 87 -8.63 17.67 11.47
N LEU A 88 -8.13 16.64 10.79
CA LEU A 88 -8.61 16.26 9.47
C LEU A 88 -9.83 15.33 9.62
N ILE A 89 -11.00 15.87 9.31
CA ILE A 89 -12.23 15.09 9.20
C ILE A 89 -12.16 14.33 7.87
N ASP A 90 -12.30 13.02 7.93
CA ASP A 90 -12.38 12.17 6.74
C ASP A 90 -13.72 12.39 6.01
N ALA A 91 -13.77 13.44 5.18
CA ALA A 91 -14.97 13.86 4.45
C ALA A 91 -15.33 12.93 3.28
N GLY A 92 -14.39 12.10 2.81
CA GLY A 92 -14.53 11.33 1.56
C GLY A 92 -14.88 9.85 1.73
N SER A 93 -14.72 9.31 2.93
CA SER A 93 -14.81 7.87 3.12
C SER A 93 -16.22 7.30 3.20
N GLY A 94 -17.20 8.01 3.76
CA GLY A 94 -18.53 7.43 4.04
C GLY A 94 -19.18 6.73 2.84
N ARG A 95 -19.09 7.33 1.64
CA ARG A 95 -19.79 6.85 0.44
C ARG A 95 -19.07 5.73 -0.31
N ARG A 96 -17.73 5.75 -0.38
CA ARG A 96 -16.93 4.66 -0.97
C ARG A 96 -16.77 3.47 -0.02
N ARG A 97 -16.67 3.74 1.28
CA ARG A 97 -16.58 2.74 2.36
C ARG A 97 -17.89 1.92 2.42
N SER A 98 -19.05 2.57 2.29
CA SER A 98 -20.36 1.90 2.28
C SER A 98 -20.54 0.85 1.17
N ARG A 99 -19.98 1.04 -0.05
CA ARG A 99 -20.14 0.06 -1.14
C ARG A 99 -19.10 -1.06 -1.12
N ARG A 100 -17.88 -0.80 -0.61
CA ARG A 100 -16.81 -1.80 -0.50
C ARG A 100 -16.93 -2.68 0.75
N MET A 101 -17.52 -2.18 1.83
CA MET A 101 -17.68 -2.95 3.07
C MET A 101 -18.55 -4.19 2.91
N PRO A 102 -19.72 -4.16 2.24
CA PRO A 102 -20.53 -5.36 2.02
C PRO A 102 -19.78 -6.44 1.23
N ALA A 103 -19.05 -6.06 0.17
CA ALA A 103 -18.27 -6.99 -0.63
C ALA A 103 -17.07 -7.58 0.15
N ALA A 104 -16.35 -6.76 0.92
CA ALA A 104 -15.25 -7.21 1.76
C ALA A 104 -15.72 -8.13 2.89
N GLN A 105 -16.85 -7.80 3.53
CA GLN A 105 -17.47 -8.63 4.58
C GLN A 105 -17.97 -9.96 4.02
N ALA A 106 -18.61 -9.95 2.84
CA ALA A 106 -19.02 -11.18 2.16
C ALA A 106 -17.81 -12.06 1.81
N ARG A 107 -16.73 -11.48 1.28
CA ARG A 107 -15.49 -12.21 1.00
C ARG A 107 -14.87 -12.77 2.28
N LEU A 108 -14.80 -11.99 3.35
CA LEU A 108 -14.30 -12.44 4.65
C LEU A 108 -15.13 -13.61 5.18
N ALA A 109 -16.46 -13.52 5.14
CA ALA A 109 -17.34 -14.61 5.54
C ALA A 109 -17.12 -15.87 4.69
N ALA A 110 -16.96 -15.73 3.38
CA ALA A 110 -16.66 -16.85 2.49
C ALA A 110 -15.31 -17.51 2.80
N LEU A 111 -14.29 -16.73 3.15
CA LEU A 111 -12.97 -17.25 3.57
C LEU A 111 -13.07 -17.97 4.92
N LEU A 112 -13.71 -17.36 5.92
CA LEU A 112 -13.86 -17.94 7.27
C LEU A 112 -14.71 -19.20 7.27
N THR A 113 -15.69 -19.30 6.36
CA THR A 113 -16.54 -20.50 6.20
C THR A 113 -15.93 -21.54 5.25
N GLY A 114 -14.75 -21.28 4.69
CA GLY A 114 -14.08 -22.18 3.74
C GLY A 114 -14.77 -22.30 2.37
N ARG A 115 -15.81 -21.50 2.08
CA ARG A 115 -16.46 -21.47 0.76
C ARG A 115 -15.51 -20.99 -0.33
N HIS A 116 -14.61 -20.06 0.02
CA HIS A 116 -13.53 -19.61 -0.84
C HIS A 116 -12.19 -19.97 -0.22
N THR A 117 -11.26 -20.46 -1.05
CA THR A 117 -9.86 -20.64 -0.67
C THR A 117 -9.06 -19.39 -1.08
N PRO A 118 -8.30 -18.78 -0.15
CA PRO A 118 -7.38 -17.71 -0.51
C PRO A 118 -6.27 -18.26 -1.40
N LEU A 119 -5.88 -17.49 -2.41
CA LEU A 119 -4.75 -17.85 -3.27
C LEU A 119 -3.47 -17.23 -2.71
N ALA A 120 -2.32 -17.90 -2.88
CA ALA A 120 -1.03 -17.33 -2.50
C ALA A 120 -0.74 -16.05 -3.30
N SER A 121 -1.14 -16.02 -4.58
CA SER A 121 -1.06 -14.83 -5.42
C SER A 121 -1.83 -13.62 -4.88
N GLU A 122 -2.91 -13.82 -4.12
CA GLU A 122 -3.66 -12.71 -3.49
C GLU A 122 -2.80 -12.00 -2.43
N GLU A 123 -2.18 -12.76 -1.53
CA GLU A 123 -1.31 -12.20 -0.49
C GLU A 123 -0.05 -11.57 -1.09
N LEU A 124 0.59 -12.24 -2.06
CA LEU A 124 1.80 -11.74 -2.71
C LEU A 124 1.53 -10.44 -3.48
N ALA A 125 0.38 -10.33 -4.16
CA ALA A 125 -0.02 -9.09 -4.83
C ALA A 125 -0.26 -7.95 -3.82
N LEU A 126 -0.86 -8.22 -2.66
CA LEU A 126 -1.05 -7.22 -1.61
C LEU A 126 0.28 -6.70 -1.05
N ARG A 127 1.24 -7.59 -0.82
CA ARG A 127 2.60 -7.19 -0.38
C ARG A 127 3.31 -6.38 -1.45
N ALA A 128 3.24 -6.81 -2.71
CA ALA A 128 3.88 -6.11 -3.81
C ALA A 128 3.32 -4.70 -3.99
N ARG A 129 2.00 -4.53 -3.80
CA ARG A 129 1.34 -3.23 -3.81
C ARG A 129 1.87 -2.34 -2.69
N LEU A 130 1.94 -2.87 -1.47
CA LEU A 130 2.46 -2.15 -0.31
C LEU A 130 3.91 -1.70 -0.55
N ASP A 131 4.75 -2.57 -1.09
CA ASP A 131 6.14 -2.23 -1.40
C ASP A 131 6.26 -1.16 -2.49
N LEU A 132 5.44 -1.22 -3.56
CA LEU A 132 5.42 -0.17 -4.60
C LEU A 132 4.97 1.20 -4.06
N ASP A 133 3.92 1.20 -3.24
CA ASP A 133 3.33 2.40 -2.66
C ASP A 133 4.30 3.07 -1.67
N GLU A 134 5.12 2.27 -0.98
CA GLU A 134 6.13 2.74 -0.03
C GLU A 134 7.53 2.96 -0.65
N GLY A 135 7.64 2.87 -1.99
CA GLY A 135 8.87 3.16 -2.73
C GLY A 135 9.93 2.07 -2.70
N ARG A 136 9.58 0.88 -2.20
CA ARG A 136 10.43 -0.33 -2.17
C ARG A 136 10.36 -1.07 -3.51
N ALA A 137 10.87 -0.44 -4.56
CA ALA A 137 10.77 -0.95 -5.93
C ALA A 137 11.46 -2.31 -6.11
N ARG A 138 12.56 -2.55 -5.39
CA ARG A 138 13.31 -3.80 -5.45
C ARG A 138 12.48 -4.97 -4.91
N GLU A 139 11.94 -4.82 -3.70
CA GLU A 139 11.10 -5.82 -3.04
C GLU A 139 9.83 -6.08 -3.84
N ALA A 140 9.22 -5.01 -4.36
CA ALA A 140 8.07 -5.13 -5.25
C ALA A 140 8.36 -5.96 -6.50
N ALA A 141 9.45 -5.70 -7.23
CA ALA A 141 9.80 -6.44 -8.44
C ALA A 141 9.97 -7.95 -8.16
N LEU A 142 10.66 -8.29 -7.06
CA LEU A 142 10.84 -9.67 -6.62
C LEU A 142 9.49 -10.33 -6.29
N GLN A 143 8.63 -9.63 -5.56
CA GLN A 143 7.32 -10.16 -5.17
C GLN A 143 6.37 -10.29 -6.36
N VAL A 144 6.38 -9.35 -7.32
CA VAL A 144 5.52 -9.41 -8.51
C VAL A 144 5.85 -10.62 -9.37
N LEU A 145 7.13 -11.00 -9.51
CA LEU A 145 7.50 -12.21 -10.23
C LEU A 145 6.85 -13.46 -9.59
N VAL A 146 6.99 -13.61 -8.27
CA VAL A 146 6.42 -14.76 -7.55
C VAL A 146 4.89 -14.70 -7.55
N ALA A 147 4.30 -13.50 -7.41
CA ALA A 147 2.85 -13.31 -7.50
C ALA A 147 2.30 -13.69 -8.87
N LEU A 148 3.03 -13.36 -9.94
CA LEU A 148 2.65 -13.69 -11.32
C LEU A 148 2.69 -15.19 -11.56
N ASP A 149 3.78 -15.85 -11.16
CA ASP A 149 3.93 -17.30 -11.30
C ASP A 149 2.87 -18.06 -10.49
N ALA A 150 2.61 -17.61 -9.25
CA ALA A 150 1.51 -18.13 -8.44
C ALA A 150 0.15 -17.91 -9.11
N ALA A 151 -0.13 -16.70 -9.60
CA ALA A 151 -1.40 -16.40 -10.26
C ALA A 151 -1.61 -17.25 -11.52
N LEU A 152 -0.57 -17.45 -12.33
CA LEU A 152 -0.65 -18.26 -13.54
C LEU A 152 -0.94 -19.73 -13.22
N ALA A 153 -0.35 -20.28 -12.16
CA ALA A 153 -0.63 -21.65 -11.73
C ALA A 153 -2.02 -21.77 -11.09
N GLU A 154 -2.31 -20.95 -10.10
CA GLU A 154 -3.53 -21.03 -9.30
C GLU A 154 -4.80 -20.69 -10.10
N LEU A 155 -4.74 -19.69 -10.98
CA LEU A 155 -5.90 -19.30 -11.79
C LEU A 155 -6.15 -20.24 -12.98
N ALA A 156 -5.15 -20.99 -13.43
CA ALA A 156 -5.34 -22.00 -14.47
C ALA A 156 -6.12 -23.22 -13.95
N ASP A 157 -5.93 -23.56 -12.67
CA ASP A 157 -6.63 -24.67 -11.99
C ASP A 157 -7.94 -24.23 -11.29
N ASP A 158 -8.24 -22.93 -11.28
CA ASP A 158 -9.43 -22.39 -10.62
C ASP A 158 -10.72 -22.69 -11.43
N PRO A 159 -11.87 -22.97 -10.77
CA PRO A 159 -13.15 -23.15 -11.47
C PRO A 159 -13.55 -21.99 -12.39
N ALA A 160 -13.08 -20.76 -12.11
CA ALA A 160 -13.31 -19.60 -12.94
C ALA A 160 -12.39 -19.50 -14.17
N ALA A 161 -11.43 -20.41 -14.36
CA ALA A 161 -10.44 -20.36 -15.44
C ALA A 161 -11.03 -20.09 -16.84
N PRO A 162 -12.17 -20.69 -17.26
CA PRO A 162 -12.76 -20.39 -18.57
C PRO A 162 -13.13 -18.91 -18.75
N ALA A 163 -13.57 -18.23 -17.69
CA ALA A 163 -13.90 -16.81 -17.71
C ALA A 163 -12.65 -15.90 -17.65
N LEU A 164 -11.48 -16.48 -17.40
CA LEU A 164 -10.21 -15.77 -17.24
C LEU A 164 -9.22 -16.03 -18.38
N ALA A 165 -9.59 -16.79 -19.42
CA ALA A 165 -8.69 -17.22 -20.49
C ALA A 165 -7.85 -16.08 -21.08
N ASP A 166 -8.48 -15.01 -21.55
CA ASP A 166 -7.77 -13.85 -22.13
C ASP A 166 -6.81 -13.18 -21.14
N ARG A 167 -7.19 -13.13 -19.85
CA ARG A 167 -6.34 -12.56 -18.79
C ARG A 167 -5.15 -13.46 -18.49
N LEU A 168 -5.34 -14.78 -18.49
CA LEU A 168 -4.26 -15.75 -18.32
C LEU A 168 -3.25 -15.62 -19.47
N ASP A 169 -3.70 -15.47 -20.71
CA ASP A 169 -2.82 -15.26 -21.86
C ASP A 169 -2.02 -13.97 -21.75
N GLU A 170 -2.67 -12.88 -21.33
CA GLU A 170 -2.00 -11.61 -21.07
C GLU A 170 -0.95 -11.73 -19.95
N LEU A 171 -1.29 -12.39 -18.83
CA LEU A 171 -0.34 -12.62 -17.73
C LEU A 171 0.87 -13.45 -18.20
N ARG A 172 0.66 -14.47 -19.04
CA ARG A 172 1.76 -15.27 -19.63
C ARG A 172 2.67 -14.39 -20.49
N ALA A 173 2.10 -13.49 -21.29
CA ALA A 173 2.85 -12.59 -22.14
C ALA A 173 3.73 -11.60 -21.34
N LEU A 174 3.31 -11.23 -20.12
CA LEU A 174 4.07 -10.31 -19.26
C LEU A 174 5.24 -10.97 -18.52
N ARG A 175 5.20 -12.30 -18.35
CA ARG A 175 6.17 -13.04 -17.53
C ARG A 175 7.64 -12.78 -17.89
N PRO A 176 8.07 -12.78 -19.17
CA PRO A 176 9.47 -12.54 -19.50
C PRO A 176 9.97 -11.16 -19.06
N GLY A 177 9.14 -10.12 -19.21
CA GLY A 177 9.48 -8.76 -18.80
C GLY A 177 9.58 -8.63 -17.28
N VAL A 178 8.63 -9.24 -16.55
CA VAL A 178 8.64 -9.26 -15.08
C VAL A 178 9.86 -10.01 -14.54
N ALA A 179 10.24 -11.13 -15.16
CA ALA A 179 11.43 -11.88 -14.79
C ALA A 179 12.70 -11.03 -14.98
N ALA A 180 12.83 -10.33 -16.11
CA ALA A 180 13.95 -9.43 -16.35
C ALA A 180 14.03 -8.29 -15.31
N SER A 181 12.89 -7.68 -14.93
CA SER A 181 12.86 -6.66 -13.88
C SER A 181 13.25 -7.22 -12.51
N ALA A 182 12.85 -8.45 -12.17
CA ALA A 182 13.25 -9.11 -10.94
C ALA A 182 14.74 -9.46 -10.91
N ASP A 183 15.30 -9.95 -12.03
CA ASP A 183 16.73 -10.22 -12.17
C ASP A 183 17.57 -8.93 -12.04
N ALA A 184 17.11 -7.84 -12.63
CA ALA A 184 17.74 -6.53 -12.46
C ALA A 184 17.70 -6.06 -11.00
N ALA A 185 16.57 -6.29 -10.30
CA ALA A 185 16.43 -5.99 -8.89
C ALA A 185 17.38 -6.84 -8.01
N LEU A 186 17.66 -8.10 -8.37
CA LEU A 186 18.67 -8.92 -7.68
C LEU A 186 20.08 -8.36 -7.86
N GLY A 187 20.42 -7.92 -9.07
CA GLY A 187 21.74 -7.39 -9.43
C GLY A 187 22.12 -6.06 -8.78
N GLY A 188 21.22 -5.41 -8.04
CA GLY A 188 21.50 -4.16 -7.33
C GLY A 188 21.63 -2.92 -8.23
N GLY A 189 21.18 -3.01 -9.49
CA GLY A 189 21.41 -1.99 -10.51
C GLY A 189 20.51 -0.76 -10.40
N GLY A 190 20.96 0.25 -9.65
CA GLY A 190 20.42 1.62 -9.68
C GLY A 190 20.81 2.40 -10.93
N GLY A 191 20.50 1.88 -12.11
CA GLY A 191 20.72 2.54 -13.40
C GLY A 191 19.50 3.30 -13.91
N SER A 192 19.67 4.01 -15.04
CA SER A 192 18.65 4.77 -15.80
C SER A 192 17.37 4.00 -16.16
N THR A 193 17.28 2.70 -15.86
CA THR A 193 16.12 1.83 -16.07
C THR A 193 15.21 1.72 -14.85
N ALA A 194 15.63 2.17 -13.66
CA ALA A 194 14.88 1.95 -12.41
C ALA A 194 13.43 2.48 -12.45
N THR A 195 13.19 3.61 -13.12
CA THR A 195 11.84 4.14 -13.33
C THR A 195 11.02 3.27 -14.27
N SER A 196 11.62 2.85 -15.40
CA SER A 196 10.98 1.96 -16.37
C SER A 196 10.66 0.60 -15.75
N ASP A 197 11.55 0.07 -14.90
CA ASP A 197 11.37 -1.19 -14.20
C ASP A 197 10.26 -1.08 -13.16
N ARG A 198 10.18 0.05 -12.44
CA ARG A 198 9.08 0.34 -11.52
C ARG A 198 7.74 0.42 -12.25
N GLU A 199 7.67 1.10 -13.38
CA GLU A 199 6.46 1.21 -14.19
C GLU A 199 6.02 -0.14 -14.74
N ALA A 200 6.95 -0.96 -15.26
CA ALA A 200 6.68 -2.31 -15.71
C ALA A 200 6.15 -3.21 -14.57
N THR A 201 6.79 -3.12 -13.39
CA THR A 201 6.35 -3.83 -12.17
C THR A 201 4.94 -3.40 -11.75
N ALA A 202 4.67 -2.09 -11.73
CA ALA A 202 3.36 -1.56 -11.37
C ALA A 202 2.27 -1.95 -12.38
N PHE A 203 2.59 -1.95 -13.67
CA PHE A 203 1.70 -2.39 -14.73
C PHE A 203 1.35 -3.87 -14.57
N ALA A 204 2.36 -4.74 -14.45
CA ALA A 204 2.16 -6.17 -14.27
C ALA A 204 1.33 -6.48 -13.02
N LEU A 205 1.64 -5.84 -11.88
CA LEU A 205 0.84 -5.97 -10.66
C LEU A 205 -0.62 -5.55 -10.89
N GLY A 206 -0.86 -4.46 -11.61
CA GLY A 206 -2.21 -4.02 -11.96
C GLY A 206 -2.99 -5.05 -12.79
N ARG A 207 -2.31 -5.84 -13.64
CA ARG A 207 -2.92 -6.94 -14.39
C ARG A 207 -3.22 -8.14 -13.51
N ILE A 208 -2.31 -8.52 -12.61
CA ILE A 208 -2.54 -9.58 -11.61
C ILE A 208 -3.76 -9.23 -10.75
N GLU A 209 -3.80 -8.02 -10.17
CA GLU A 209 -4.92 -7.54 -9.38
C GLU A 209 -6.24 -7.53 -10.16
N ALA A 210 -6.20 -7.19 -11.44
CA ALA A 210 -7.38 -7.23 -12.31
C ALA A 210 -7.89 -8.66 -12.53
N ALA A 211 -6.99 -9.63 -12.71
CA ALA A 211 -7.34 -11.05 -12.84
C ALA A 211 -7.93 -11.60 -11.53
N LEU A 212 -7.33 -11.29 -10.39
CA LEU A 212 -7.83 -11.68 -9.06
C LEU A 212 -9.21 -11.07 -8.77
N ARG A 213 -9.43 -9.80 -9.12
CA ARG A 213 -10.76 -9.17 -9.02
C ARG A 213 -11.79 -9.82 -9.93
N ALA A 214 -11.40 -10.20 -11.15
CA ALA A 214 -12.29 -10.88 -12.09
C ALA A 214 -12.68 -12.28 -11.59
N ARG A 215 -11.71 -13.04 -11.05
CA ARG A 215 -11.98 -14.31 -10.35
C ARG A 215 -13.00 -14.13 -9.24
N ALA A 216 -12.78 -13.15 -8.34
CA ALA A 216 -13.68 -12.90 -7.23
C ALA A 216 -15.12 -12.55 -7.66
N ALA A 217 -15.30 -11.95 -8.84
CA ALA A 217 -16.60 -11.66 -9.42
C ALA A 217 -17.24 -12.86 -10.14
N ALA A 218 -16.44 -13.83 -10.60
CA ALA A 218 -16.89 -15.03 -11.28
C ALA A 218 -17.28 -16.17 -10.31
N LEU A 219 -16.75 -16.16 -9.08
CA LEU A 219 -17.13 -17.12 -8.05
C LEU A 219 -18.56 -16.86 -7.54
N PRO A 220 -19.40 -17.90 -7.38
CA PRO A 220 -20.70 -17.77 -6.73
C PRO A 220 -20.54 -17.39 -5.24
N GLY A 221 -21.49 -16.62 -4.68
CA GLY A 221 -21.47 -16.14 -3.28
C GLY A 221 -21.78 -17.20 -2.21
#